data_AF-A0A8T4X667-F1
#
_entry.id   AF-A0A8T4X667-F1
#
_cell.length_a   1.000
_cell.length_b   1.000
_cell.length_c   1.000
_cell.angle_alpha   90.00
_cell.angle_beta   90.00
_cell.angle_gamma   90.00
#
_symmetry.space_group_name_H-M   'P 1'
#
loop_
_entity.id
_entity.type
_entity.pdbx_description
1 polymer ?
#
loop_
_entity_poly.entity_id
_entity_poly.type
_entity_poly.pdbx_seq_one_letter_code
_entity_poly.pdbx_strand_id
1 'polypeptide(L)'
;MKIKIRCDDKYEAQKLSSLLFIKDMNETFITAILNIFDNEIVVALKDKSAHSILLKDKVDVDVFADFIQSVIEKEHKIVSTVMLDEYVEIVKE
;
A
#
# COMPACT_ATOMS: atom_id res chain seq x y z
N MET A 1 6.49 12.17 -4.85
CA MET A 1 7.18 10.95 -5.32
C MET A 1 6.15 9.96 -5.88
N LYS A 2 6.46 9.27 -6.99
CA LYS A 2 5.61 8.23 -7.59
C LYS A 2 6.31 6.88 -7.54
N ILE A 3 5.58 5.83 -7.15
CA ILE A 3 6.02 4.44 -7.26
C ILE A 3 4.99 3.62 -8.04
N LYS A 4 5.39 2.45 -8.49
CA LYS A 4 4.54 1.45 -9.10
C LYS A 4 4.84 0.10 -8.47
N ILE A 5 3.85 -0.48 -7.81
CA ILE A 5 3.95 -1.77 -7.13
C ILE A 5 3.27 -2.82 -7.99
N ARG A 6 3.91 -3.96 -8.18
CA ARG A 6 3.31 -5.14 -8.78
C ARG A 6 2.81 -6.08 -7.69
N CYS A 7 1.55 -6.43 -7.75
CA CYS A 7 0.92 -7.42 -6.88
C CYS A 7 1.08 -8.82 -7.45
N ASP A 8 0.85 -9.86 -6.64
CA ASP A 8 0.93 -11.25 -7.11
C ASP A 8 -0.10 -11.53 -8.23
N ASP A 9 -1.29 -10.96 -8.09
CA ASP A 9 -2.33 -10.96 -9.10
C ASP A 9 -3.18 -9.67 -9.09
N LYS A 10 -4.15 -9.63 -10.01
CA LYS A 10 -5.12 -8.54 -10.12
C LYS A 10 -5.98 -8.36 -8.86
N TYR A 11 -6.30 -9.43 -8.14
CA TYR A 11 -7.13 -9.36 -6.93
C TYR A 11 -6.38 -8.68 -5.79
N GLU A 12 -5.12 -9.03 -5.60
CA GLU A 12 -4.24 -8.37 -4.61
C GLU A 12 -3.98 -6.90 -4.97
N ALA A 13 -3.90 -6.55 -6.26
CA ALA A 13 -3.86 -5.15 -6.69
C ALA A 13 -5.15 -4.39 -6.36
N GLN A 14 -6.34 -5.00 -6.51
CA GLN A 14 -7.61 -4.41 -6.08
C GLN A 14 -7.64 -4.20 -4.57
N LYS A 15 -7.20 -5.20 -3.80
CA LYS A 15 -7.11 -5.16 -2.36
C LYS A 15 -6.21 -4.02 -1.91
N LEU A 16 -4.97 -3.94 -2.40
CA LEU A 16 -4.05 -2.85 -2.09
C LEU A 16 -4.64 -1.48 -2.43
N SER A 17 -5.19 -1.32 -3.64
CA SER A 17 -5.82 -0.05 -4.05
C SER A 17 -6.97 0.35 -3.13
N SER A 18 -7.77 -0.60 -2.65
CA SER A 18 -8.90 -0.31 -1.75
C SER A 18 -8.47 0.15 -0.35
N LEU A 19 -7.29 -0.28 0.11
CA LEU A 19 -6.72 0.11 1.40
C LEU A 19 -6.07 1.51 1.37
N LEU A 20 -5.64 1.94 0.19
CA LEU A 20 -5.00 3.24 -0.04
C LEU A 20 -5.98 4.36 -0.41
N PHE A 21 -7.16 4.02 -0.96
CA PHE A 21 -8.08 4.99 -1.55
C PHE A 21 -8.96 5.68 -0.49
N ILE A 22 -8.60 6.91 -0.12
CA ILE A 22 -9.50 7.84 0.57
C ILE A 22 -9.83 9.00 -0.35
N LYS A 23 -11.02 8.94 -0.96
CA LYS A 23 -11.51 9.94 -1.93
C LYS A 23 -11.80 11.32 -1.31
N ASP A 24 -11.90 11.43 0.02
CA ASP A 24 -12.38 12.64 0.70
C ASP A 24 -11.48 13.19 1.84
N MET A 25 -10.41 12.51 2.26
CA MET A 25 -9.59 12.94 3.42
C MET A 25 -8.07 12.97 3.20
N ASN A 26 -7.55 12.68 2.00
CA ASN A 26 -6.10 12.66 1.70
C ASN A 26 -5.25 11.85 2.70
N GLU A 27 -5.81 10.80 3.30
CA GLU A 27 -5.12 9.94 4.25
C GLU A 27 -5.15 8.49 3.78
N THR A 28 -4.31 7.63 4.36
CA THR A 28 -4.40 6.17 4.16
C THR A 28 -5.25 5.53 5.27
N PHE A 29 -5.88 4.40 5.00
CA PHE A 29 -6.50 3.57 6.06
C PHE A 29 -5.46 2.77 6.85
N ILE A 30 -4.26 2.61 6.29
CA ILE A 30 -3.16 1.88 6.91
C ILE A 30 -2.59 2.71 8.07
N THR A 31 -2.47 2.09 9.25
CA THR A 31 -1.95 2.73 10.47
C THR A 31 -0.59 2.19 10.89
N ALA A 32 -0.22 0.98 10.48
CA ALA A 32 1.08 0.39 10.75
C ALA A 32 1.35 -0.79 9.80
N ILE A 33 2.63 -1.08 9.56
CA ILE A 33 3.08 -2.38 9.07
C ILE A 33 3.27 -3.29 10.30
N LEU A 34 2.58 -4.43 10.33
CA LEU A 34 2.65 -5.38 11.43
C LEU A 34 3.73 -6.45 11.20
N ASN A 35 3.89 -6.91 9.96
CA ASN A 35 4.92 -7.89 9.62
C ASN A 35 5.17 -7.94 8.11
N ILE A 36 6.30 -8.52 7.72
CA ILE A 36 6.68 -8.81 6.33
C ILE A 36 7.18 -10.25 6.24
N PHE A 37 6.62 -11.03 5.32
CA PHE A 37 7.01 -12.42 5.05
C PHE A 37 7.27 -12.61 3.56
N ASP A 38 8.55 -12.63 3.17
CA ASP A 38 8.95 -12.75 1.75
C ASP A 38 8.28 -11.69 0.85
N ASN A 39 7.31 -12.09 0.02
CA ASN A 39 6.53 -11.20 -0.84
C ASN A 39 5.17 -10.76 -0.23
N GLU A 40 4.91 -11.09 1.03
CA GLU A 40 3.70 -10.71 1.77
C GLU A 40 3.97 -9.56 2.75
N ILE A 41 3.08 -8.57 2.78
CA ILE A 41 3.06 -7.50 3.78
C ILE A 41 1.76 -7.54 4.58
N VAL A 42 1.86 -7.49 5.91
CA VAL A 42 0.70 -7.43 6.82
C VAL A 42 0.58 -6.02 7.39
N VAL A 43 -0.57 -5.40 7.22
CA VAL A 43 -0.84 -4.03 7.65
C VAL A 43 -2.02 -3.94 8.61
N ALA A 44 -1.94 -3.04 9.57
CA ALA A 44 -3.05 -2.66 10.43
C ALA A 44 -3.84 -1.52 9.80
N LEU A 45 -5.17 -1.54 9.98
CA LEU A 45 -6.07 -0.49 9.50
C LEU A 45 -6.65 0.34 10.65
N LYS A 46 -7.26 1.48 10.34
CA LYS A 46 -7.92 2.38 11.31
C LYS A 46 -9.04 1.71 12.11
N ASP A 47 -9.72 0.71 11.54
CA ASP A 47 -10.76 -0.07 12.20
C ASP A 47 -10.23 -1.19 13.12
N LYS A 48 -8.90 -1.25 13.31
CA LYS A 48 -8.15 -2.25 14.10
C LYS A 48 -8.12 -3.66 13.50
N SER A 49 -8.59 -3.82 12.26
CA SER A 49 -8.36 -5.06 11.52
C SER A 49 -6.91 -5.14 11.02
N ALA A 50 -6.48 -6.35 10.66
CA ALA A 50 -5.21 -6.61 10.02
C ALA A 50 -5.47 -7.31 8.69
N HIS A 51 -4.79 -6.86 7.63
CA HIS A 51 -4.90 -7.39 6.28
C HIS A 51 -3.51 -7.72 5.77
N SER A 52 -3.36 -8.87 5.12
CA SER A 52 -2.15 -9.13 4.34
C SER A 52 -2.33 -8.74 2.88
N ILE A 53 -1.25 -8.43 2.19
CA ILE A 53 -1.22 -8.19 0.74
C ILE A 53 -0.05 -8.99 0.17
N LEU A 54 -0.31 -9.76 -0.88
CA LEU A 54 0.74 -10.46 -1.63
C LEU A 54 1.21 -9.61 -2.81
N LEU A 55 2.49 -9.27 -2.79
CA LEU A 55 3.17 -8.56 -3.86
C LEU A 55 3.91 -9.53 -4.77
N LYS A 56 4.39 -9.05 -5.92
CA LYS A 56 5.03 -9.93 -6.91
C LYS A 56 6.25 -10.63 -6.34
N ASP A 57 7.08 -9.88 -5.63
CA ASP A 57 8.30 -10.34 -5.01
C ASP A 57 8.70 -9.42 -3.85
N LYS A 58 9.81 -9.77 -3.19
CA LYS A 58 10.36 -9.00 -2.08
C LYS A 58 10.78 -7.58 -2.46
N VAL A 59 11.17 -7.32 -3.71
CA VAL A 59 11.56 -5.97 -4.13
C VAL A 59 10.34 -5.05 -4.10
N ASP A 60 9.20 -5.52 -4.59
CA ASP A 60 7.94 -4.77 -4.49
C ASP A 60 7.52 -4.54 -3.02
N VAL A 61 7.76 -5.50 -2.12
CA VAL A 61 7.53 -5.31 -0.68
C VAL A 61 8.43 -4.23 -0.08
N ASP A 62 9.74 -4.30 -0.34
CA ASP A 62 10.69 -3.34 0.21
C ASP A 62 10.39 -1.91 -0.28
N VAL A 63 10.06 -1.75 -1.57
CA VAL A 63 9.65 -0.46 -2.15
C VAL A 63 8.35 0.06 -1.55
N PHE A 64 7.35 -0.81 -1.37
CA PHE A 64 6.07 -0.39 -0.79
C PHE A 64 6.20 -0.05 0.70
N ALA A 65 6.95 -0.85 1.46
CA ALA A 65 7.16 -0.65 2.88
C ALA A 65 7.86 0.69 3.17
N ASP A 66 8.95 0.98 2.46
CA ASP A 66 9.63 2.28 2.54
C ASP A 66 8.68 3.43 2.18
N PHE A 67 7.92 3.27 1.09
CA PHE A 67 7.01 4.31 0.64
C PHE A 67 5.91 4.62 1.65
N ILE A 68 5.25 3.60 2.20
CA ILE A 68 4.10 3.75 3.08
C ILE A 68 4.51 4.16 4.49
N GLN A 69 5.72 3.82 4.94
CA GLN A 69 6.22 4.20 6.27
C GLN A 69 6.20 5.71 6.47
N SER A 70 6.70 6.49 5.51
CA SER A 70 6.70 7.95 5.60
C SER A 70 5.27 8.55 5.58
N VAL A 71 4.29 7.83 5.01
CA VAL A 71 2.88 8.24 5.01
C VAL A 71 2.26 7.96 6.38
N ILE A 72 2.56 6.80 6.97
CA ILE A 72 2.14 6.43 8.32
C ILE A 72 2.69 7.43 9.36
N GLU A 73 3.95 7.83 9.21
CA GLU A 73 4.62 8.83 10.04
C GLU A 73 4.16 10.27 9.78
N LYS A 74 3.26 10.46 8.81
CA LYS A 74 2.68 11.76 8.41
C LYS A 74 3.68 12.76 7.85
N GLU A 75 4.85 12.30 7.42
CA GLU A 75 5.83 13.12 6.68
C GLU A 75 5.30 13.46 5.29
N HIS A 76 4.58 12.51 4.69
CA HIS A 76 4.00 12.64 3.35
C HIS A 76 2.53 12.23 3.34
N LYS A 77 1.80 12.64 2.29
CA LYS A 77 0.40 12.28 2.07
C LYS A 77 0.20 11.65 0.70
N ILE A 78 -0.62 10.61 0.61
CA ILE A 78 -1.00 10.02 -0.68
C ILE A 78 -1.97 10.97 -1.38
N VAL A 79 -1.67 11.31 -2.64
CA VAL A 79 -2.47 12.21 -3.47
C VAL A 79 -3.09 11.51 -4.68
N SER A 80 -2.60 10.31 -5.04
CA SER A 80 -3.15 9.55 -6.16
C SER A 80 -2.87 8.06 -6.00
N THR A 81 -3.84 7.24 -6.42
CA THR A 81 -3.69 5.80 -6.56
C THR A 81 -4.43 5.36 -7.82
N VAL A 82 -3.75 4.63 -8.70
CA VAL A 82 -4.32 4.13 -9.97
C VAL A 82 -3.98 2.64 -10.10
N MET A 83 -5.01 1.81 -10.22
CA MET A 83 -4.85 0.38 -10.47
C MET A 83 -4.78 0.12 -11.99
N LEU A 84 -3.81 -0.67 -12.41
CA LEU A 84 -3.55 -1.08 -13.79
C LEU A 84 -3.26 -2.59 -13.81
N ASP A 85 -4.32 -3.39 -13.91
CA ASP A 85 -4.25 -4.86 -13.81
C ASP A 85 -3.62 -5.32 -12.48
N GLU A 86 -2.53 -6.08 -12.51
CA GLU A 86 -1.76 -6.48 -11.33
C GLU A 86 -0.87 -5.36 -10.74
N TYR A 87 -0.92 -4.15 -11.29
CA TYR A 87 -0.12 -3.02 -10.80
C TYR A 87 -0.95 -1.98 -10.06
N VAL A 88 -0.33 -1.35 -9.07
CA VAL A 88 -0.86 -0.17 -8.38
C VAL A 88 0.17 0.95 -8.43
N GLU A 89 -0.17 2.04 -9.12
CA GLU A 89 0.62 3.26 -9.13
C GLU A 89 0.17 4.18 -7.99
N ILE A 90 1.12 4.66 -7.19
CA ILE A 90 0.84 5.46 -5.99
C ILE A 90 1.71 6.72 -6.03
N VAL A 91 1.10 7.87 -5.73
CA VAL A 91 1.79 9.16 -5.66
C VAL A 91 1.60 9.76 -4.27
N LYS A 92 2.71 10.21 -3.65
CA LYS A 92 2.72 10.97 -2.40
C LYS A 92 3.38 12.35 -2.56
N GLU A 93 2.99 13.32 -1.75
CA GLU A 93 3.63 14.63 -1.60
C GLU A 93 4.08 14.89 -0.16
#